data_AF-K9TN58-F1
#
_entry.id   AF-K9TN58-F1
#
_cell.length_a   1.000
_cell.length_b   1.000
_cell.length_c   1.000
_cell.angle_alpha   90.00
_cell.angle_beta   90.00
_cell.angle_gamma   90.00
#
_symmetry.space_group_name_H-M   'P 1'
#
loop_
_entity.id
_entity.type
_entity.pdbx_description
1 polymer ?
#
loop_
_entity_poly.entity_id
_entity_poly.type
_entity_poly.pdbx_seq_one_letter_code
_entity_poly.pdbx_strand_id
1 'polypeptide(L)'
;MLTNLVNKTNIAPIEDKVNIEYDVFINRDKTVSQTFGKLIRQARKDKDYTQRELAKLIGVDYTYLSKLENDHAGYPPSEEVIGALALHLDLTQREDDLRRLAGRITPEDARVFEELIKKYQEMPALLRRMRDEPDFAQKLLRENRQIESEENHR
;
A
#
# COMPACT_ATOMS: atom_id res chain seq x y z
N MET A 1 48.34 26.60 -16.96
CA MET A 1 47.83 25.33 -16.40
C MET A 1 46.61 25.68 -15.54
N LEU A 2 45.47 25.99 -16.19
CA LEU A 2 44.30 25.10 -16.37
C LEU A 2 43.60 24.78 -15.02
N THR A 3 42.69 25.66 -14.59
CA THR A 3 41.20 25.53 -14.62
C THR A 3 40.62 24.78 -13.42
N ASN A 4 40.13 25.54 -12.43
CA ASN A 4 39.17 25.04 -11.44
C ASN A 4 37.79 24.94 -12.09
N LEU A 5 37.36 23.71 -12.34
CA LEU A 5 36.04 23.37 -12.85
C LEU A 5 35.07 23.24 -11.67
N VAL A 6 33.98 23.98 -11.79
CA VAL A 6 32.80 23.91 -10.92
C VAL A 6 32.25 22.48 -10.93
N ASN A 7 31.90 21.92 -9.77
CA ASN A 7 30.89 20.86 -9.74
C ASN A 7 29.85 21.16 -8.66
N LYS A 8 28.74 21.75 -9.12
CA LYS A 8 27.48 21.89 -8.41
C LYS A 8 26.86 20.48 -8.34
N THR A 9 26.85 19.87 -7.17
CA THR A 9 25.87 18.80 -6.91
C THR A 9 24.65 19.43 -6.27
N ASN A 10 23.63 19.51 -7.12
CA ASN A 10 22.27 19.90 -6.83
C ASN A 10 21.71 18.94 -5.77
N ILE A 11 21.50 19.43 -4.55
CA ILE A 11 20.87 18.66 -3.48
C ILE A 11 19.35 18.75 -3.74
N ALA A 12 18.76 17.69 -4.28
CA ALA A 12 17.31 17.58 -4.36
C ALA A 12 16.72 17.54 -2.93
N PRO A 13 15.56 18.17 -2.68
CA PRO A 13 15.01 18.33 -1.34
C PRO A 13 14.60 16.97 -0.74
N ILE A 14 14.89 16.83 0.55
CA ILE A 14 14.57 15.67 1.38
C ILE A 14 13.08 15.74 1.72
N GLU A 15 12.23 15.13 0.90
CA GLU A 15 10.83 14.87 1.23
C GLU A 15 10.48 13.44 0.83
N ASP A 16 10.93 12.46 1.61
CA ASP A 16 10.52 11.04 1.46
C ASP A 16 10.66 10.21 2.76
N LYS A 17 10.76 10.86 3.93
CA LYS A 17 10.99 10.16 5.21
C LYS A 17 9.74 9.77 5.99
N VAL A 18 8.54 10.06 5.50
CA VAL A 18 7.30 9.87 6.27
C VAL A 18 6.64 8.49 6.06
N ASN A 19 7.08 7.68 5.09
CA ASN A 19 6.41 6.41 4.74
C ASN A 19 7.16 5.12 5.13
N ILE A 20 8.22 5.18 5.94
CA ILE A 20 8.96 3.96 6.34
C ILE A 20 8.52 3.45 7.73
N GLU A 21 7.96 4.32 8.57
CA GLU A 21 7.66 3.98 9.97
C GLU A 21 6.25 3.39 10.16
N TYR A 22 5.33 3.64 9.23
CA TYR A 22 3.95 3.12 9.27
C TYR A 22 3.88 1.59 9.04
N ASP A 23 4.85 1.08 8.31
CA ASP A 23 4.97 -0.30 7.85
C ASP A 23 5.47 -1.28 8.93
N VAL A 24 5.98 -0.76 10.06
CA VAL A 24 6.64 -1.54 11.12
C VAL A 24 5.64 -2.29 12.01
N PHE A 25 4.37 -1.88 12.06
CA PHE A 25 3.46 -2.31 13.13
C PHE A 25 2.54 -3.51 12.81
N ILE A 26 2.61 -4.09 11.61
CA ILE A 26 1.77 -5.25 11.23
C ILE A 26 2.47 -6.60 11.45
N ASN A 27 3.80 -6.69 11.60
CA ASN A 27 4.49 -7.99 11.67
C ASN A 27 5.50 -8.07 12.82
N ARG A 28 5.19 -8.89 13.83
CA ARG A 28 6.08 -9.22 14.95
C ARG A 28 6.96 -10.44 14.65
N ASP A 29 7.46 -10.54 13.44
CA ASP A 29 8.54 -11.44 13.03
C ASP A 29 9.42 -10.71 12.00
N LYS A 30 10.73 -10.88 12.10
CA LYS A 30 11.74 -10.19 11.27
C LYS A 30 11.53 -10.46 9.77
N THR A 31 10.75 -9.63 9.09
CA THR A 31 10.71 -9.54 7.63
C THR A 31 10.45 -8.09 7.24
N VAL A 32 11.23 -7.56 6.30
CA VAL A 32 10.95 -6.28 5.61
C VAL A 32 9.45 -6.18 5.35
N SER A 33 8.78 -5.10 5.78
CA SER A 33 7.36 -4.88 5.48
C SER A 33 7.11 -5.13 4.00
N GLN A 34 6.25 -6.11 3.73
CA GLN A 34 5.88 -6.51 2.38
C GLN A 34 4.92 -5.45 1.85
N THR A 35 5.44 -4.56 1.00
CA THR A 35 4.65 -3.60 0.23
C THR A 35 3.95 -4.29 -0.93
N PHE A 36 2.97 -3.61 -1.54
CA PHE A 36 2.29 -4.09 -2.75
C PHE A 36 3.30 -4.45 -3.85
N GLY A 37 4.21 -3.51 -4.17
CA GLY A 37 5.21 -3.68 -5.22
C GLY A 37 6.17 -4.84 -4.95
N LYS A 38 6.65 -4.96 -3.71
CA LYS A 38 7.53 -6.08 -3.31
C LYS A 38 6.83 -7.42 -3.43
N LEU A 39 5.57 -7.52 -3.00
CA LEU A 39 4.78 -8.74 -3.11
C LEU A 39 4.64 -9.19 -4.56
N ILE A 40 4.13 -8.33 -5.44
CA ILE A 40 3.89 -8.71 -6.83
C ILE A 40 5.20 -8.97 -7.59
N ARG A 41 6.29 -8.25 -7.25
CA ARG A 41 7.61 -8.47 -7.84
C ARG A 41 8.19 -9.82 -7.45
N GLN A 42 8.03 -10.21 -6.19
CA GLN A 42 8.50 -11.51 -5.71
C GLN A 42 7.70 -12.63 -6.40
N ALA A 43 6.37 -12.56 -6.36
CA ALA A 43 5.52 -13.56 -6.99
C ALA A 43 5.74 -13.68 -8.51
N ARG A 44 6.00 -12.55 -9.21
CA ARG A 44 6.39 -12.57 -10.62
C ARG A 44 7.67 -13.35 -10.87
N LYS A 45 8.69 -13.15 -10.02
CA LYS A 45 9.97 -13.87 -10.13
C LYS A 45 9.81 -15.35 -9.82
N ASP A 46 8.97 -15.70 -8.85
CA ASP A 46 8.68 -17.10 -8.51
C ASP A 46 7.97 -17.84 -9.66
N LYS A 47 7.29 -17.09 -10.53
CA LYS A 47 6.69 -17.57 -11.79
C LYS A 47 7.65 -17.55 -12.99
N ASP A 48 8.90 -17.13 -12.82
CA ASP A 48 9.90 -16.92 -13.88
C ASP A 48 9.45 -15.95 -15.00
N TYR A 49 8.51 -15.05 -14.70
CA TYR A 49 8.07 -14.05 -15.67
C TYR A 49 9.02 -12.86 -15.72
N THR A 50 9.34 -12.40 -16.91
CA THR A 50 9.82 -11.03 -17.13
C THR A 50 8.69 -10.03 -16.87
N GLN A 51 9.05 -8.75 -16.62
CA GLN A 51 8.03 -7.70 -16.49
C GLN A 51 7.18 -7.55 -17.75
N ARG A 52 7.77 -7.76 -18.95
CA ARG A 52 7.02 -7.63 -20.22
C ARG A 52 5.99 -8.75 -20.37
N GLU A 53 6.32 -9.97 -19.95
CA GLU A 53 5.40 -11.10 -19.99
C GLU A 53 4.22 -10.89 -19.04
N LEU A 54 4.49 -10.54 -17.77
CA LEU A 54 3.41 -10.27 -16.82
C LEU A 54 2.55 -9.09 -17.26
N ALA A 55 3.16 -7.99 -17.72
CA ALA A 55 2.44 -6.83 -18.20
C ALA A 55 1.48 -7.18 -19.35
N LYS A 56 1.92 -8.05 -20.28
CA LYS A 56 1.06 -8.56 -21.36
C LYS A 56 -0.10 -9.40 -20.82
N LEU A 57 0.15 -10.28 -19.83
CA LEU A 57 -0.88 -11.13 -19.23
C LEU A 57 -1.97 -10.30 -18.53
N ILE A 58 -1.58 -9.26 -17.78
CA ILE A 58 -2.52 -8.41 -17.03
C ILE A 58 -3.05 -7.23 -17.87
N GLY A 59 -2.70 -7.14 -19.15
CA GLY A 59 -3.23 -6.13 -20.07
C GLY A 59 -2.77 -4.70 -19.83
N VAL A 60 -1.54 -4.48 -19.34
CA VAL A 60 -0.98 -3.14 -19.06
C VAL A 60 0.36 -2.90 -19.74
N ASP A 61 0.81 -1.64 -19.75
CA ASP A 61 2.17 -1.31 -20.21
C ASP A 61 3.24 -1.73 -19.18
N TYR A 62 4.38 -2.22 -19.65
CA TYR A 62 5.45 -2.70 -18.77
C TYR A 62 6.05 -1.59 -17.88
N THR A 63 6.01 -0.32 -18.32
CA THR A 63 6.46 0.81 -17.49
C THR A 63 5.51 1.04 -16.32
N TYR A 64 4.22 0.79 -16.50
CA TYR A 64 3.24 0.83 -15.42
C TYR A 64 3.47 -0.30 -14.42
N LEU A 65 3.65 -1.55 -14.90
CA LEU A 65 4.01 -2.66 -14.01
C LEU A 65 5.31 -2.38 -13.25
N SER A 66 6.31 -1.79 -13.90
CA SER A 66 7.56 -1.40 -13.23
C SER A 66 7.32 -0.38 -12.12
N LYS A 67 6.45 0.63 -12.34
CA LYS A 67 6.06 1.58 -11.28
C LYS A 67 5.35 0.89 -10.13
N LEU A 68 4.44 -0.05 -10.42
CA LEU A 68 3.75 -0.84 -9.39
C LEU A 68 4.76 -1.64 -8.56
N GLU A 69 5.67 -2.38 -9.19
CA GLU A 69 6.68 -3.21 -8.52
C GLU A 69 7.69 -2.45 -7.67
N ASN A 70 7.81 -1.14 -7.88
CA ASN A 70 8.68 -0.27 -7.10
C ASN A 70 7.89 0.62 -6.12
N ASP A 71 6.57 0.46 -5.98
CA ASP A 71 5.72 1.33 -5.13
C ASP A 71 5.74 2.82 -5.55
N HIS A 72 5.97 3.09 -6.84
CA HIS A 72 6.01 4.45 -7.42
C HIS A 72 4.79 4.77 -8.30
N ALA A 73 3.73 3.97 -8.22
CA ALA A 73 2.48 4.30 -8.86
C ALA A 73 1.81 5.45 -8.08
N GLY A 74 1.48 6.55 -8.75
CA GLY A 74 0.84 7.71 -8.11
C GLY A 74 -0.63 7.49 -7.72
N TYR A 75 -1.18 6.31 -7.99
CA TYR A 75 -2.55 5.92 -7.64
C TYR A 75 -2.65 4.39 -7.52
N PRO A 76 -3.60 3.87 -6.72
CA PRO A 76 -3.87 2.42 -6.62
C PRO A 76 -4.28 1.82 -7.98
N PRO A 77 -3.81 0.62 -8.36
CA PRO A 77 -4.32 -0.10 -9.53
C PRO A 77 -5.84 -0.31 -9.48
N SER A 78 -6.46 -0.51 -10.65
CA SER A 78 -7.88 -0.84 -10.74
C SER A 78 -8.16 -2.24 -10.19
N GLU A 79 -9.43 -2.52 -9.85
CA GLU A 79 -9.87 -3.87 -9.45
C GLU A 79 -9.52 -4.91 -10.50
N GLU A 80 -9.68 -4.59 -11.78
CA GLU A 80 -9.36 -5.49 -12.89
C GLU A 80 -7.87 -5.86 -12.91
N VAL A 81 -6.99 -4.87 -12.71
CA VAL A 81 -5.54 -5.11 -12.64
C VAL A 81 -5.19 -5.92 -11.39
N ILE A 82 -5.81 -5.63 -10.24
CA ILE A 82 -5.60 -6.39 -8.99
C ILE A 82 -6.03 -7.84 -9.16
N GLY A 83 -7.22 -8.09 -9.73
CA GLY A 83 -7.72 -9.43 -9.99
C GLY A 83 -6.85 -10.19 -11.01
N ALA A 84 -6.38 -9.52 -12.07
CA ALA A 84 -5.47 -10.12 -13.04
C ALA A 84 -4.10 -10.46 -12.41
N LEU A 85 -3.55 -9.60 -11.56
CA LEU A 85 -2.35 -9.89 -10.79
C LEU A 85 -2.58 -11.08 -9.86
N ALA A 86 -3.71 -11.12 -9.15
CA ALA A 86 -4.06 -12.22 -8.26
C ALA A 86 -4.11 -13.56 -9.00
N LEU A 87 -4.75 -13.57 -10.17
CA LEU A 87 -4.88 -14.75 -11.02
C LEU A 87 -3.53 -15.22 -11.58
N HIS A 88 -2.76 -14.32 -12.21
CA HIS A 88 -1.54 -14.73 -12.93
C HIS A 88 -0.32 -14.95 -12.02
N LEU A 89 -0.38 -14.51 -10.76
CA LEU A 89 0.68 -14.68 -9.77
C LEU A 89 0.38 -15.71 -8.68
N ASP A 90 -0.68 -16.52 -8.83
CA ASP A 90 -1.17 -17.48 -7.82
C ASP A 90 -1.46 -16.83 -6.44
N LEU A 91 -1.98 -15.60 -6.47
CA LEU A 91 -2.33 -14.81 -5.28
C LEU A 91 -3.85 -14.67 -5.07
N THR A 92 -4.69 -15.52 -5.69
CA THR A 92 -6.15 -15.46 -5.56
C THR A 92 -6.62 -15.49 -4.09
N GLN A 93 -5.99 -16.32 -3.25
CA GLN A 93 -6.31 -16.38 -1.81
C GLN A 93 -5.84 -15.16 -1.01
N ARG A 94 -5.12 -14.24 -1.66
CA ARG A 94 -4.53 -13.02 -1.11
C ARG A 94 -4.99 -11.77 -1.84
N GLU A 95 -6.09 -11.85 -2.59
CA GLU A 95 -6.59 -10.71 -3.37
C GLU A 95 -6.97 -9.54 -2.46
N ASP A 96 -7.54 -9.81 -1.29
CA ASP A 96 -7.84 -8.76 -0.29
C ASP A 96 -6.57 -8.14 0.32
N ASP A 97 -5.50 -8.91 0.47
CA ASP A 97 -4.20 -8.35 0.83
C ASP A 97 -3.69 -7.42 -0.27
N LEU A 98 -3.85 -7.79 -1.54
CA LEU A 98 -3.45 -6.95 -2.67
C LEU A 98 -4.24 -5.64 -2.69
N ARG A 99 -5.56 -5.68 -2.50
CA ARG A 99 -6.39 -4.46 -2.38
C ARG A 99 -5.91 -3.58 -1.24
N ARG A 100 -5.75 -4.15 -0.04
CA ARG A 100 -5.29 -3.43 1.15
C ARG A 100 -3.92 -2.78 0.94
N LEU A 101 -2.94 -3.55 0.46
CA LEU A 101 -1.58 -3.07 0.22
C LEU A 101 -1.51 -2.04 -0.90
N ALA A 102 -2.37 -2.15 -1.90
CA ALA A 102 -2.51 -1.16 -2.97
C ALA A 102 -3.15 0.16 -2.50
N GLY A 103 -3.75 0.20 -1.31
CA GLY A 103 -4.58 1.32 -0.86
C GLY A 103 -5.91 1.41 -1.63
N ARG A 104 -6.41 0.29 -2.14
CA ARG A 104 -7.64 0.21 -2.91
C ARG A 104 -8.83 -0.02 -1.98
N ILE A 105 -9.77 0.92 -1.98
CA ILE A 105 -11.03 0.85 -1.22
C ILE A 105 -12.10 0.22 -2.13
N THR A 106 -12.86 -0.75 -1.61
CA THR A 106 -13.95 -1.38 -2.35
C THR A 106 -15.13 -0.40 -2.53
N PRO A 107 -16.02 -0.61 -3.51
CA PRO A 107 -17.22 0.22 -3.63
C PRO A 107 -18.12 0.21 -2.39
N GLU A 108 -18.13 -0.89 -1.63
CA GLU A 108 -18.89 -0.99 -0.38
C GLU A 108 -18.24 -0.15 0.72
N ASP A 109 -16.94 -0.33 0.93
CA ASP A 109 -16.22 0.45 1.95
C ASP A 109 -16.26 1.94 1.64
N ALA A 110 -16.20 2.33 0.36
CA ALA A 110 -16.34 3.72 -0.05
C ALA A 110 -17.69 4.32 0.37
N ARG A 111 -18.80 3.56 0.24
CA ARG A 111 -20.12 3.99 0.73
C ARG A 111 -20.11 4.16 2.24
N VAL A 112 -19.52 3.22 2.98
CA VAL A 112 -19.38 3.31 4.43
C VAL A 112 -18.60 4.58 4.81
N PHE A 113 -17.47 4.86 4.16
CA PHE A 113 -16.70 6.08 4.41
C PHE A 113 -17.50 7.35 4.14
N GLU A 114 -18.27 7.40 3.06
CA GLU A 114 -19.15 8.55 2.77
C GLU A 114 -20.20 8.76 3.86
N GLU A 115 -20.83 7.69 4.33
CA GLU A 115 -21.81 7.75 5.42
C GLU A 115 -21.18 8.22 6.73
N LEU A 116 -19.99 7.72 7.06
CA LEU A 116 -19.24 8.12 8.24
C LEU A 116 -18.87 9.60 8.23
N ILE A 117 -18.42 10.13 7.08
CA ILE A 117 -18.08 11.54 6.92
C ILE A 117 -19.33 12.43 7.05
N LYS A 118 -20.49 11.98 6.54
CA LYS A 118 -21.76 12.70 6.68
C LYS A 118 -22.28 12.66 8.12
N LYS A 119 -22.11 11.53 8.81
CA LYS A 119 -22.65 11.29 10.15
C LYS A 119 -21.85 11.97 11.26
N TYR A 120 -20.52 11.98 11.14
CA TYR A 120 -19.62 12.47 12.18
C TYR A 120 -18.78 13.64 11.66
N GLN A 121 -19.06 14.85 12.17
CA GLN A 121 -18.39 16.08 11.73
C GLN A 121 -16.86 16.03 11.95
N GLU A 122 -16.43 15.32 12.98
CA GLU A 122 -15.02 15.16 13.37
C GLU A 122 -14.30 14.06 12.57
N MET A 123 -15.02 13.28 11.75
CA MET A 123 -14.44 12.14 11.02
C MET A 123 -13.23 12.52 10.17
N PRO A 124 -13.23 13.60 9.36
CA PRO A 124 -12.05 13.98 8.59
C PRO A 124 -10.84 14.34 9.46
N ALA A 125 -11.05 14.95 10.63
CA ALA A 125 -9.99 15.27 11.57
C ALA A 125 -9.44 13.99 12.23
N LEU A 126 -10.32 13.06 12.58
CA LEU A 126 -9.95 11.74 13.09
C LEU A 126 -9.09 10.97 12.08
N LEU A 127 -9.49 10.90 10.81
CA LEU A 127 -8.73 10.20 9.76
C LEU A 127 -7.34 10.80 9.53
N ARG A 128 -7.22 12.14 9.54
CA ARG A 128 -5.91 12.81 9.46
C ARG A 128 -5.05 12.49 10.67
N ARG A 129 -5.62 12.58 11.88
CA ARG A 129 -4.91 12.23 13.11
C ARG A 129 -4.46 10.78 13.11
N MET A 130 -5.30 9.85 12.66
CA MET A 130 -4.92 8.46 12.50
C MET A 130 -3.69 8.34 11.61
N ARG A 131 -3.68 8.99 10.43
CA ARG A 131 -2.53 8.99 9.50
C ARG A 131 -1.27 9.64 10.09
N ASP A 132 -1.41 10.76 10.80
CA ASP A 132 -0.27 11.57 11.25
C ASP A 132 0.28 11.09 12.61
N GLU A 133 -0.51 10.35 13.40
CA GLU A 133 -0.15 9.80 14.72
C GLU A 133 -0.35 8.25 14.73
N PRO A 134 0.64 7.45 14.30
CA PRO A 134 0.51 5.98 14.20
C PRO A 134 0.15 5.29 15.52
N ASP A 135 0.73 5.74 16.64
CA ASP A 135 0.45 5.18 17.96
C ASP A 135 -1.01 5.37 18.38
N PHE A 136 -1.60 6.52 18.02
CA PHE A 136 -3.01 6.79 18.25
C PHE A 136 -3.89 5.83 17.43
N ALA A 137 -3.59 5.67 16.14
CA ALA A 137 -4.32 4.73 15.28
C ALA A 137 -4.23 3.29 15.81
N GLN A 138 -3.05 2.86 16.24
CA GLN A 138 -2.85 1.51 16.79
C GLN A 138 -3.62 1.30 18.08
N LYS A 139 -3.59 2.27 18.99
CA LYS A 139 -4.34 2.19 20.25
C LYS A 139 -5.83 2.02 19.98
N LEU A 140 -6.40 2.88 19.12
CA LEU A 140 -7.81 2.84 18.74
C LEU A 140 -8.22 1.48 18.13
N LEU A 141 -7.41 0.96 17.20
CA LEU A 141 -7.67 -0.33 16.56
C LEU A 141 -7.57 -1.52 17.53
N ARG A 142 -6.72 -1.44 18.57
CA ARG A 142 -6.61 -2.50 19.59
C ARG A 142 -7.82 -2.51 20.51
N GLU A 143 -8.27 -1.35 20.95
CA GLU A 143 -9.44 -1.20 21.83
C GLU A 143 -10.70 -1.76 21.17
N ASN A 144 -10.94 -1.47 19.89
CA ASN A 144 -12.09 -2.02 19.15
C ASN A 144 -12.11 -3.57 19.12
N ARG A 145 -10.96 -4.23 18.91
CA ARG A 145 -10.89 -5.71 18.89
C ARG A 145 -11.16 -6.35 20.24
N GLN A 146 -10.84 -5.67 21.33
CA GLN A 146 -11.09 -6.18 22.68
C GLN A 146 -12.57 -6.14 23.03
N ILE A 147 -13.26 -5.05 22.64
CA ILE A 147 -14.71 -4.91 22.84
C ILE A 147 -15.48 -6.03 22.11
N GLU A 148 -15.13 -6.33 20.86
CA GLU A 148 -15.73 -7.44 20.09
C GLU A 148 -15.52 -8.81 20.75
N SER A 149 -14.37 -9.01 21.40
CA SER A 149 -14.07 -10.26 22.10
C SER A 149 -14.88 -10.42 23.40
N GLU A 150 -15.22 -9.32 24.08
CA GLU A 150 -15.99 -9.33 25.32
C GLU A 150 -17.50 -9.47 25.08
N GLU A 151 -18.03 -8.93 23.97
CA GLU A 151 -19.44 -9.08 23.58
C GLU A 151 -19.76 -10.50 23.10
N ASN A 152 -18.85 -11.18 22.40
CA ASN A 152 -19.06 -12.57 21.94
C ASN A 152 -19.03 -13.64 23.04
N HIS A 153 -18.67 -13.28 24.28
CA HIS A 153 -18.65 -14.19 25.44
C HIS A 153 -19.82 -13.95 26.42
N ARG A 154 -20.80 -13.12 26.05
CA ARG A 154 -22.05 -12.91 26.80
C ARG A 154 -23.24 -13.53 26.07
#